data_AF-A0A6M2AF79-F1
#
_entry.id   AF-A0A6M2AF79-F1
#
_cell.length_a   1.000
_cell.length_b   1.000
_cell.length_c   1.000
_cell.angle_alpha   90.00
_cell.angle_beta   90.00
_cell.angle_gamma   90.00
#
_symmetry.space_group_name_H-M   'P 1'
#
loop_
_entity.id
_entity.type
_entity.pdbx_description
1 polymer ?
#
loop_
_entity_poly.entity_id
_entity_poly.type
_entity_poly.pdbx_seq_one_letter_code
_entity_poly.pdbx_strand_id
1 'polypeptide(L)'
;MKRVILSFLSIFYILRIFSFEFEEEKSPDKSYEGIICVTVSKSGTCLIKVILENLLDKNITGPVSRCSKEQIDKILSNNHFFLLHPVESITYPRVFEYPEVKKILLIRDPRDIIVSLVDFIDRDGTIVWPQLKLADEEWMKLNRKEKIKAILNTTHLIQSFNRIDKILNSCTNTYLCRFESLVDNYTCNIQTILDLATFLEEPITEEIAKNIAISSWGNKKSWTFFRGTKTRWIEDFDEEIIDLFKNNELNKKLIQWGYEKDNNW
;
A
#
# COMPACT_ATOMS: atom_id res chain seq x y z
N MET A 1 37.62 -9.27 40.78
CA MET A 1 36.20 -9.59 41.06
C MET A 1 35.21 -8.42 40.90
N LYS A 2 35.62 -7.14 41.02
CA LYS A 2 34.70 -5.98 40.87
C LYS A 2 34.33 -5.56 39.43
N ARG A 3 34.92 -6.16 38.38
CA ARG A 3 34.67 -5.79 36.96
C ARG A 3 33.58 -6.63 36.25
N VAL A 4 33.12 -7.73 36.85
CA VAL A 4 32.10 -8.61 36.23
C VAL A 4 30.66 -8.17 36.60
N ILE A 5 30.48 -7.43 37.69
CA ILE A 5 29.15 -7.02 38.18
C ILE A 5 28.56 -5.84 37.37
N LEU A 6 29.40 -4.99 36.78
CA LEU A 6 28.94 -3.87 35.95
C LEU A 6 28.37 -4.28 34.58
N SER A 7 28.70 -5.48 34.09
CA SER A 7 28.21 -5.95 32.78
C SER A 7 26.84 -6.63 32.84
N PHE A 8 26.36 -7.01 34.03
CA PHE A 8 25.03 -7.61 34.20
C PHE A 8 23.93 -6.55 34.41
N LEU A 9 24.27 -5.40 35.00
CA LEU A 9 23.32 -4.29 35.19
C LEU A 9 22.95 -3.58 33.88
N SER A 10 23.87 -3.52 32.90
CA SER A 10 23.59 -2.95 31.57
C SER A 10 22.68 -3.85 30.72
N ILE A 11 22.80 -5.18 30.85
CA ILE A 11 21.94 -6.15 30.14
C ILE A 11 20.50 -6.09 30.68
N PHE A 12 20.31 -5.94 32.00
CA PHE A 12 18.97 -5.76 32.57
C PHE A 12 18.32 -4.43 32.17
N TYR A 13 19.11 -3.36 32.01
CA TYR A 13 18.57 -2.08 31.54
C TYR A 13 18.15 -2.13 30.05
N ILE A 14 18.92 -2.84 29.22
CA ILE A 14 18.57 -3.07 27.81
C ILE A 14 17.34 -3.98 27.68
N LEU A 15 17.25 -5.05 28.49
CA LEU A 15 16.06 -5.90 28.50
C LEU A 15 14.81 -5.17 29.01
N ARG A 16 14.95 -4.21 29.94
CA ARG A 16 13.83 -3.35 30.37
C ARG A 16 13.37 -2.34 29.32
N ILE A 17 14.27 -1.92 28.42
CA ILE A 17 13.92 -1.08 27.26
C ILE A 17 13.17 -1.90 26.20
N PHE A 18 13.43 -3.22 26.10
CA PHE A 18 12.72 -4.12 25.18
C PHE A 18 11.49 -4.82 25.79
N SER A 19 11.32 -4.79 27.11
CA SER A 19 10.12 -5.23 27.82
C SER A 19 9.27 -4.04 28.29
N PHE A 20 9.26 -2.95 27.51
CA PHE A 20 8.12 -2.03 27.52
C PHE A 20 6.95 -2.83 26.91
N GLU A 21 6.31 -3.64 27.74
CA GLU A 21 4.88 -3.86 27.61
C GLU A 21 4.30 -2.45 27.52
N PHE A 22 3.85 -2.08 26.31
CA PHE A 22 3.00 -0.92 26.15
C PHE A 22 1.80 -1.20 27.05
N GLU A 23 1.80 -0.63 28.26
CA GLU A 23 0.57 -0.44 28.99
C GLU A 23 -0.33 0.33 28.03
N GLU A 24 -1.35 -0.35 27.50
CA GLU A 24 -2.40 0.27 26.71
C GLU A 24 -3.08 1.29 27.61
N GLU A 25 -2.56 2.51 27.60
CA GLU A 25 -3.24 3.66 28.14
C GLU A 25 -4.54 3.76 27.35
N LYS A 26 -5.63 3.25 27.95
CA LYS A 26 -6.95 3.25 27.35
C LYS A 26 -7.30 4.71 27.07
N SER A 27 -7.13 5.10 25.81
CA SER A 27 -7.62 6.38 25.32
C SER A 27 -9.08 6.51 25.73
N PRO A 28 -9.53 7.67 26.26
CA PRO A 28 -10.94 7.91 26.52
C PRO A 28 -11.76 7.52 25.28
N ASP A 29 -12.99 7.01 25.49
CA ASP A 29 -13.96 6.54 24.47
C ASP A 29 -14.17 7.55 23.34
N LYS A 30 -13.19 7.65 22.44
CA LYS A 30 -13.24 8.46 21.24
C LYS A 30 -13.70 7.54 20.13
N SER A 31 -14.90 7.77 19.63
CA SER A 31 -15.35 7.17 18.38
C SER A 31 -14.65 7.87 17.23
N TYR A 32 -13.85 7.12 16.47
CA TYR A 32 -13.23 7.62 15.25
C TYR A 32 -14.11 7.29 14.04
N GLU A 33 -14.50 8.33 13.29
CA GLU A 33 -15.31 8.19 12.06
C GLU A 33 -14.48 8.28 10.78
N GLY A 34 -13.17 8.53 10.90
CA GLY A 34 -12.27 8.62 9.74
C GLY A 34 -12.14 7.31 8.97
N ILE A 35 -11.40 7.36 7.87
CA ILE A 35 -11.12 6.21 7.00
C ILE A 35 -9.62 6.08 6.83
N ILE A 36 -9.11 4.84 6.90
CA ILE A 36 -7.72 4.54 6.60
C ILE A 36 -7.64 3.82 5.25
N CYS A 37 -6.86 4.33 4.31
CA CYS A 37 -6.54 3.59 3.09
C CYS A 37 -5.08 3.20 3.05
N VAL A 38 -4.87 1.91 2.89
CA VAL A 38 -3.55 1.30 2.84
C VAL A 38 -3.33 0.79 1.43
N THR A 39 -2.27 1.26 0.78
CA THR A 39 -1.95 0.85 -0.58
C THR A 39 -0.52 0.32 -0.64
N VAL A 40 -0.28 -0.73 -1.43
CA VAL A 40 1.11 -1.08 -1.80
C VAL A 40 1.60 -0.01 -2.77
N SER A 41 2.84 0.48 -2.61
CA SER A 41 3.41 1.50 -3.50
C SER A 41 3.24 1.09 -4.96
N LYS A 42 2.81 2.05 -5.80
CA LYS A 42 2.48 1.87 -7.22
C LYS A 42 1.24 1.00 -7.55
N SER A 43 0.40 0.69 -6.57
CA SER A 43 -0.88 -0.02 -6.79
C SER A 43 -2.04 0.88 -7.24
N GLY A 44 -1.78 2.13 -7.61
CA GLY A 44 -2.83 3.09 -7.97
C GLY A 44 -3.30 4.00 -6.84
N THR A 45 -2.41 4.35 -5.90
CA THR A 45 -2.68 5.27 -4.79
C THR A 45 -3.35 6.57 -5.22
N CYS A 46 -2.87 7.19 -6.29
CA CYS A 46 -3.47 8.43 -6.79
C CYS A 46 -4.88 8.18 -7.35
N LEU A 47 -5.15 6.99 -7.92
CA LEU A 47 -6.46 6.67 -8.50
C LEU A 47 -7.51 6.62 -7.41
N ILE A 48 -7.24 5.77 -6.41
CA ILE A 48 -8.16 5.54 -5.32
C ILE A 48 -8.35 6.81 -4.51
N LYS A 49 -7.31 7.65 -4.39
CA LYS A 49 -7.42 8.97 -3.77
C LYS A 49 -8.46 9.83 -4.50
N VAL A 50 -8.32 10.03 -5.81
CA VAL A 50 -9.26 10.87 -6.58
C VAL A 50 -10.68 10.30 -6.54
N ILE A 51 -10.83 8.97 -6.65
CA ILE A 51 -12.14 8.31 -6.52
C ILE A 51 -12.78 8.65 -5.18
N LEU A 52 -12.03 8.51 -4.09
CA LEU A 52 -12.55 8.72 -2.74
C LEU A 52 -12.76 10.20 -2.42
N GLU A 53 -11.95 11.11 -2.98
CA GLU A 53 -12.18 12.56 -2.88
C GLU A 53 -13.51 12.95 -3.55
N ASN A 54 -13.78 12.42 -4.74
CA ASN A 54 -15.04 12.65 -5.44
C ASN A 54 -16.24 11.95 -4.79
N LEU A 55 -16.03 10.77 -4.21
CA LEU A 55 -17.08 9.99 -3.54
C LEU A 55 -17.54 10.66 -2.24
N LEU A 56 -16.60 11.21 -1.47
CA LEU A 56 -16.85 11.77 -0.15
C LEU A 56 -17.01 13.29 -0.14
N ASP A 57 -16.77 13.96 -1.27
CA ASP A 57 -16.65 15.42 -1.37
C ASP A 57 -15.70 16.01 -0.32
N LYS A 58 -14.56 15.34 -0.10
CA LYS A 58 -13.58 15.66 0.94
C LYS A 58 -12.17 15.53 0.39
N ASN A 59 -11.28 16.45 0.77
CA ASN A 59 -9.86 16.34 0.45
C ASN A 59 -9.21 15.22 1.27
N ILE A 60 -8.38 14.41 0.61
CA ILE A 60 -7.68 13.30 1.25
C ILE A 60 -6.24 13.68 1.59
N THR A 61 -5.85 13.47 2.84
CA THR A 61 -4.47 13.70 3.30
C THR A 61 -3.62 12.45 3.06
N GLY A 62 -2.47 12.62 2.37
CA GLY A 62 -1.47 11.57 2.16
C GLY A 62 -1.04 11.35 0.70
N PRO A 63 -0.18 10.34 0.43
CA PRO A 63 0.34 9.35 1.39
C PRO A 63 1.20 9.96 2.50
N VAL A 64 1.04 9.49 3.74
CA VAL A 64 1.91 9.88 4.85
C VAL A 64 2.78 8.72 5.30
N SER A 65 4.09 8.86 5.14
CA SER A 65 5.09 7.88 5.58
C SER A 65 5.46 8.02 7.05
N ARG A 66 5.21 9.18 7.68
CA ARG A 66 5.53 9.40 9.10
C ARG A 66 4.46 10.28 9.74
N CYS A 67 3.52 9.67 10.45
CA CYS A 67 2.64 10.36 11.38
C CYS A 67 2.93 9.95 12.81
N SER A 68 2.77 10.86 13.77
CA SER A 68 2.63 10.55 15.20
C SER A 68 1.21 10.03 15.50
N LYS A 69 0.97 9.50 16.71
CA LYS A 69 -0.35 8.97 17.07
C LYS A 69 -1.35 10.11 17.13
N GLU A 70 -0.93 11.21 17.73
CA GLU A 70 -1.71 12.44 17.88
C GLU A 70 -2.10 13.03 16.53
N GLN A 71 -1.23 12.91 15.52
CA GLN A 71 -1.56 13.33 14.15
C GLN A 71 -2.64 12.44 13.52
N ILE A 72 -2.58 11.12 13.72
CA ILE A 72 -3.59 10.19 13.22
C ILE A 72 -4.91 10.41 13.96
N ASP A 73 -4.87 10.49 15.30
CA ASP A 73 -6.04 10.78 16.12
C ASP A 73 -6.73 12.06 15.64
N LYS A 74 -5.95 13.11 15.36
CA LYS A 74 -6.48 14.38 14.83
C LYS A 74 -7.07 14.23 13.42
N ILE A 75 -6.47 13.42 12.54
CA ILE A 75 -7.03 13.17 11.20
C ILE A 75 -8.36 12.41 11.35
N LEU A 76 -8.34 11.30 12.08
CA LEU A 76 -9.50 10.43 12.25
C LEU A 76 -10.64 11.11 13.01
N SER A 77 -10.35 11.96 14.00
CA SER A 77 -11.36 12.69 14.77
C SER A 77 -12.10 13.75 13.96
N ASN A 78 -11.52 14.24 12.87
CA ASN A 78 -12.14 15.23 11.99
C ASN A 78 -12.90 14.58 10.82
N ASN A 79 -13.18 13.27 10.90
CA ASN A 79 -13.77 12.49 9.81
C ASN A 79 -12.99 12.70 8.49
N HIS A 80 -11.66 12.80 8.61
CA HIS A 80 -10.75 12.90 7.49
C HIS A 80 -10.18 11.53 7.13
N PHE A 81 -9.67 11.49 5.90
CA PHE A 81 -9.08 10.30 5.32
C PHE A 81 -7.57 10.26 5.54
N PHE A 82 -7.07 9.07 5.87
CA PHE A 82 -5.65 8.81 6.08
C PHE A 82 -5.13 7.80 5.06
N LEU A 83 -4.27 8.24 4.14
CA LEU A 83 -3.64 7.36 3.16
C LEU A 83 -2.21 6.98 3.60
N LEU A 84 -1.86 5.69 3.58
CA LEU A 84 -0.53 5.19 3.95
C LEU A 84 0.01 4.07 3.05
N HIS A 85 1.35 4.04 2.95
CA HIS A 85 2.10 2.91 2.40
C HIS A 85 2.67 2.07 3.54
N PRO A 86 2.36 0.77 3.62
CA PRO A 86 2.58 0.02 4.84
C PRO A 86 4.06 -0.14 5.20
N VAL A 87 4.98 -0.38 4.26
CA VAL A 87 6.41 -0.62 4.58
C VAL A 87 7.21 0.65 4.84
N GLU A 88 6.85 1.74 4.20
CA GLU A 88 7.51 3.04 4.35
C GLU A 88 7.12 3.74 5.66
N SER A 89 6.07 3.23 6.33
CA SER A 89 5.43 3.95 7.41
C SER A 89 5.70 3.35 8.78
N ILE A 90 6.38 4.13 9.64
CA ILE A 90 6.38 3.91 11.11
C ILE A 90 4.96 3.91 11.69
N THR A 91 4.01 4.38 10.89
CA THR A 91 2.60 4.49 11.21
C THR A 91 1.83 3.18 11.03
N TYR A 92 2.39 2.19 10.32
CA TYR A 92 1.70 0.93 10.06
C TYR A 92 1.19 0.20 11.32
N PRO A 93 1.98 0.05 12.42
CA PRO A 93 1.48 -0.59 13.63
C PRO A 93 0.24 0.09 14.20
N ARG A 94 0.09 1.40 13.98
CA ARG A 94 -1.03 2.17 14.49
C ARG A 94 -2.35 1.88 13.79
N VAL A 95 -2.34 1.28 12.60
CA VAL A 95 -3.59 0.85 11.93
C VAL A 95 -4.40 -0.10 12.81
N PHE A 96 -3.74 -0.89 13.65
CA PHE A 96 -4.37 -1.83 14.57
C PHE A 96 -4.90 -1.19 15.86
N GLU A 97 -4.50 0.05 16.16
CA GLU A 97 -4.99 0.81 17.31
C GLU A 97 -6.41 1.37 17.10
N TYR A 98 -6.93 1.29 15.86
CA TYR A 98 -8.26 1.80 15.47
C TYR A 98 -9.11 0.69 14.85
N PRO A 99 -9.47 -0.38 15.59
CA PRO A 99 -10.18 -1.53 15.02
C PRO A 99 -11.53 -1.18 14.37
N GLU A 100 -12.25 -0.20 14.91
CA GLU A 100 -13.56 0.28 14.47
C GLU A 100 -13.52 1.09 13.17
N VAL A 101 -12.39 1.74 12.87
CA VAL A 101 -12.23 2.60 11.69
C VAL A 101 -12.30 1.79 10.39
N LYS A 102 -13.05 2.29 9.40
CA LYS A 102 -13.13 1.69 8.05
C LYS A 102 -11.76 1.69 7.38
N LYS A 103 -11.37 0.55 6.81
CA LYS A 103 -10.06 0.35 6.18
C LYS A 103 -10.22 -0.07 4.71
N ILE A 104 -9.67 0.70 3.79
CA ILE A 104 -9.64 0.35 2.36
C ILE A 104 -8.23 -0.14 2.02
N LEU A 105 -8.12 -1.38 1.55
CA LEU A 105 -6.86 -2.01 1.17
C LEU A 105 -6.78 -2.04 -0.35
N LEU A 106 -5.88 -1.27 -0.96
CA LEU A 106 -5.68 -1.29 -2.41
C LEU A 106 -4.51 -2.19 -2.79
N ILE A 107 -4.81 -3.16 -3.63
CA ILE A 107 -3.87 -4.14 -4.15
C ILE A 107 -3.82 -4.09 -5.67
N ARG A 108 -2.71 -4.55 -6.25
CA ARG A 108 -2.49 -4.65 -7.69
C ARG A 108 -1.66 -5.90 -7.99
N ASP A 109 -1.74 -6.41 -9.21
CA ASP A 109 -0.86 -7.49 -9.67
C ASP A 109 0.62 -7.15 -9.34
N PRO A 110 1.31 -7.97 -8.53
CA PRO A 110 2.68 -7.69 -8.13
C PRO A 110 3.64 -7.54 -9.32
N ARG A 111 3.37 -8.18 -10.46
CA ARG A 111 4.19 -8.09 -11.69
C ARG A 111 4.10 -6.69 -12.28
N ASP A 112 2.88 -6.14 -12.39
CA ASP A 112 2.66 -4.77 -12.87
C ASP A 112 3.20 -3.72 -11.89
N ILE A 113 3.19 -3.99 -10.59
CA ILE A 113 3.81 -3.11 -9.58
C ILE A 113 5.33 -3.01 -9.84
N ILE A 114 6.02 -4.12 -10.11
CA ILE A 114 7.46 -4.12 -10.35
C ILE A 114 7.82 -3.29 -11.58
N VAL A 115 7.10 -3.49 -12.69
CA VAL A 115 7.24 -2.66 -13.90
C VAL A 115 7.00 -1.19 -13.59
N SER A 116 5.93 -0.88 -12.86
CA SER A 116 5.60 0.50 -12.50
C SER A 116 6.61 1.13 -11.55
N LEU A 117 7.31 0.33 -10.73
CA LEU A 117 8.38 0.80 -9.86
C LEU A 117 9.65 1.13 -10.64
N VAL A 118 10.04 0.31 -11.62
CA VAL A 118 11.18 0.66 -12.48
C VAL A 118 10.92 1.99 -13.18
N ASP A 119 9.76 2.14 -13.81
CA ASP A 119 9.38 3.38 -14.51
C ASP A 119 9.38 4.60 -13.54
N PHE A 120 9.01 4.37 -12.28
CA PHE A 120 9.00 5.42 -11.25
C PHE A 120 10.42 5.82 -10.83
N ILE A 121 11.29 4.86 -10.58
CA ILE A 121 12.68 5.10 -10.17
C ILE A 121 13.49 5.68 -11.33
N ASP A 122 13.27 5.23 -12.56
CA ASP A 122 13.90 5.82 -13.76
C ASP A 122 13.61 7.31 -13.92
N ARG A 123 12.46 7.76 -13.39
CA ARG A 123 12.06 9.16 -13.42
C ARG A 123 12.52 9.95 -12.20
N ASP A 124 12.34 9.38 -11.00
CA ASP A 124 12.46 10.11 -9.74
C ASP A 124 13.75 9.77 -8.95
N GLY A 125 14.57 8.83 -9.44
CA GLY A 125 15.83 8.38 -8.83
C GLY A 125 15.65 7.23 -7.82
N THR A 126 16.75 6.62 -7.38
CA THR A 126 16.78 5.60 -6.33
C THR A 126 16.61 6.20 -4.93
N ILE A 127 16.84 7.50 -4.76
CA ILE A 127 16.63 8.19 -3.47
C ILE A 127 15.19 8.08 -2.97
N VAL A 128 14.21 7.98 -3.88
CA VAL A 128 12.80 7.75 -3.52
C VAL A 128 12.51 6.28 -3.14
N TRP A 129 13.46 5.38 -3.35
CA TRP A 129 13.37 3.96 -3.01
C TRP A 129 14.67 3.42 -2.37
N PRO A 130 15.02 3.89 -1.16
CA PRO A 130 16.31 3.60 -0.52
C PRO A 130 16.53 2.11 -0.22
N GLN A 131 15.48 1.29 -0.26
CA GLN A 131 15.55 -0.15 -0.02
C GLN A 131 16.30 -0.91 -1.12
N LEU A 132 16.49 -0.30 -2.31
CA LEU A 132 17.34 -0.87 -3.36
C LEU A 132 18.82 -0.87 -2.97
N LYS A 133 19.24 0.02 -2.07
CA LYS A 133 20.66 0.21 -1.67
C LYS A 133 21.59 0.38 -2.88
N LEU A 134 21.11 1.06 -3.91
CA LEU A 134 21.86 1.42 -5.12
C LEU A 134 21.92 2.94 -5.23
N ALA A 135 23.07 3.47 -5.68
CA ALA A 135 23.17 4.87 -6.08
C ALA A 135 22.45 5.11 -7.42
N ASP A 136 22.06 6.36 -7.68
CA ASP A 136 21.39 6.74 -8.93
C ASP A 136 22.26 6.39 -10.14
N GLU A 137 23.57 6.62 -10.08
CA GLU A 137 24.50 6.34 -11.17
C GLU A 137 24.67 4.84 -11.45
N GLU A 138 24.49 4.00 -10.43
CA GLU A 138 24.51 2.54 -10.58
C GLU A 138 23.23 2.07 -11.26
N TRP A 139 22.08 2.58 -10.80
CA TRP A 139 20.77 2.26 -11.37
C TRP A 139 20.67 2.62 -12.86
N MET A 140 21.18 3.80 -13.23
CA MET A 140 21.14 4.26 -14.62
C MET A 140 21.99 3.44 -15.58
N LYS A 141 22.95 2.65 -15.08
CA LYS A 141 23.75 1.72 -15.90
C LYS A 141 23.04 0.40 -16.15
N LEU A 142 22.07 0.03 -15.31
CA LEU A 142 21.32 -1.20 -15.45
C LEU A 142 20.37 -1.12 -16.64
N ASN A 143 20.26 -2.19 -17.40
CA ASN A 143 19.19 -2.33 -18.38
C ASN A 143 17.85 -2.65 -17.70
N ARG A 144 16.75 -2.59 -18.45
CA ARG A 144 15.37 -2.79 -17.94
C ARG A 144 15.21 -4.12 -17.18
N LYS A 145 15.81 -5.20 -17.69
CA LYS A 145 15.76 -6.53 -17.10
C LYS A 145 16.52 -6.59 -15.77
N GLU A 146 17.71 -6.02 -15.71
CA GLU A 146 18.51 -5.93 -14.48
C GLU A 146 17.82 -5.10 -13.40
N LYS A 147 17.14 -4.02 -13.78
CA LYS A 147 16.31 -3.21 -12.87
C LYS A 147 15.17 -4.01 -12.25
N ILE A 148 14.49 -4.84 -13.04
CA ILE A 148 13.43 -5.74 -12.56
C ILE A 148 14.00 -6.76 -11.57
N LYS A 149 15.13 -7.40 -11.90
CA LYS A 149 15.82 -8.32 -10.99
C LYS A 149 16.21 -7.63 -9.68
N ALA A 150 16.72 -6.41 -9.75
CA ALA A 150 17.09 -5.63 -8.57
C ALA A 150 15.89 -5.39 -7.64
N ILE A 151 14.72 -5.01 -8.18
CA ILE A 151 13.49 -4.83 -7.39
C ILE A 151 13.02 -6.17 -6.80
N LEU A 152 13.02 -7.25 -7.58
CA LEU A 152 12.61 -8.58 -7.14
C LEU A 152 13.44 -9.11 -5.97
N ASN A 153 14.73 -8.75 -5.93
CA ASN A 153 15.64 -9.12 -4.85
C ASN A 153 15.43 -8.29 -3.57
N THR A 154 14.59 -7.25 -3.58
CA THR A 154 14.23 -6.52 -2.36
C THR A 154 13.12 -7.24 -1.58
N THR A 155 13.13 -7.11 -0.25
CA THR A 155 12.04 -7.62 0.59
C THR A 155 10.89 -6.60 0.76
N HIS A 156 10.99 -5.41 0.15
CA HIS A 156 10.07 -4.31 0.42
C HIS A 156 8.64 -4.62 -0.04
N LEU A 157 8.49 -5.13 -1.26
CA LEU A 157 7.18 -5.48 -1.79
C LEU A 157 6.56 -6.60 -0.95
N ILE A 158 7.25 -7.72 -0.75
CA ILE A 158 6.70 -8.84 0.04
C ILE A 158 6.29 -8.41 1.45
N GLN A 159 7.06 -7.54 2.11
CA GLN A 159 6.67 -6.97 3.39
C GLN A 159 5.39 -6.13 3.29
N SER A 160 5.18 -5.39 2.20
CA SER A 160 3.97 -4.59 1.97
C SER A 160 2.74 -5.48 1.82
N PHE A 161 2.85 -6.54 1.01
CA PHE A 161 1.79 -7.54 0.85
C PHE A 161 1.49 -8.26 2.17
N ASN A 162 2.51 -8.70 2.92
CA ASN A 162 2.33 -9.33 4.24
C ASN A 162 1.64 -8.39 5.25
N ARG A 163 1.91 -7.09 5.17
CA ARG A 163 1.27 -6.09 6.02
C ARG A 163 -0.20 -5.89 5.66
N ILE A 164 -0.55 -5.90 4.38
CA ILE A 164 -1.95 -5.91 3.91
C ILE A 164 -2.67 -7.16 4.42
N ASP A 165 -2.08 -8.34 4.26
CA ASP A 165 -2.66 -9.60 4.73
C ASP A 165 -2.93 -9.58 6.23
N LYS A 166 -2.00 -9.04 7.02
CA LYS A 166 -2.18 -8.92 8.46
C LYS A 166 -3.37 -8.01 8.79
N ILE A 167 -3.56 -6.89 8.07
CA ILE A 167 -4.73 -6.03 8.28
C ILE A 167 -6.01 -6.78 7.90
N LEU A 168 -6.04 -7.41 6.73
CA LEU A 168 -7.19 -8.16 6.23
C LEU A 168 -7.62 -9.28 7.21
N ASN A 169 -6.65 -9.96 7.82
CA ASN A 169 -6.91 -11.06 8.75
C ASN A 169 -7.22 -10.61 10.18
N SER A 170 -6.84 -9.39 10.58
CA SER A 170 -6.96 -8.93 11.97
C SER A 170 -8.04 -7.85 12.16
N CYS A 171 -8.51 -7.23 11.08
CA CYS A 171 -9.47 -6.13 11.14
C CYS A 171 -10.76 -6.49 10.41
N THR A 172 -11.89 -6.38 11.11
CA THR A 172 -13.22 -6.71 10.58
C THR A 172 -13.79 -5.64 9.65
N ASN A 173 -13.47 -4.37 9.89
CA ASN A 173 -13.97 -3.25 9.09
C ASN A 173 -13.04 -2.94 7.90
N THR A 174 -12.87 -3.91 7.00
CA THR A 174 -11.95 -3.84 5.86
C THR A 174 -12.65 -4.06 4.52
N TYR A 175 -12.24 -3.32 3.51
CA TYR A 175 -12.62 -3.50 2.11
C TYR A 175 -11.38 -3.69 1.24
N LEU A 176 -11.28 -4.82 0.55
CA LEU A 176 -10.18 -5.12 -0.36
C LEU A 176 -10.54 -4.68 -1.79
N CYS A 177 -9.85 -3.67 -2.28
CA CYS A 177 -10.00 -3.14 -3.63
C CYS A 177 -8.84 -3.62 -4.52
N ARG A 178 -9.14 -4.12 -5.72
CA ARG A 178 -8.14 -4.39 -6.75
C ARG A 178 -8.02 -3.21 -7.70
N PHE A 179 -6.80 -2.82 -8.02
CA PHE A 179 -6.50 -1.82 -9.03
C PHE A 179 -7.15 -2.18 -10.37
N GLU A 180 -7.09 -3.45 -10.74
CA GLU A 180 -7.63 -4.00 -11.98
C GLU A 180 -9.13 -3.72 -12.07
N SER A 181 -9.89 -3.87 -10.97
CA SER A 181 -11.32 -3.56 -10.94
C SER A 181 -11.60 -2.06 -11.15
N LEU A 182 -10.65 -1.19 -10.81
CA LEU A 182 -10.75 0.25 -11.06
C LEU A 182 -10.39 0.64 -12.50
N VAL A 183 -9.65 -0.21 -13.23
CA VAL A 183 -9.09 0.11 -14.55
C VAL A 183 -9.52 -0.80 -15.69
N ASP A 184 -10.22 -1.90 -15.41
CA ASP A 184 -10.53 -2.94 -16.38
C ASP A 184 -11.48 -2.46 -17.48
N ASN A 185 -12.77 -2.44 -17.18
CA ASN A 185 -13.79 -1.93 -18.07
C ASN A 185 -14.73 -1.01 -17.30
N TYR A 186 -15.45 -0.16 -18.04
CA TYR A 186 -16.28 0.89 -17.47
C TYR A 186 -17.32 0.34 -16.47
N THR A 187 -17.94 -0.81 -16.79
CA THR A 187 -18.93 -1.46 -15.92
C THR A 187 -18.31 -1.96 -14.62
N CYS A 188 -17.16 -2.65 -14.68
CA CYS A 188 -16.45 -3.11 -13.48
C CYS A 188 -15.99 -1.94 -12.60
N ASN A 189 -15.55 -0.83 -13.22
CA ASN A 189 -15.15 0.35 -12.47
C ASN A 189 -16.33 0.99 -11.73
N ILE A 190 -17.49 1.16 -12.39
CA ILE A 190 -18.72 1.66 -11.75
C ILE A 190 -19.14 0.77 -10.59
N GLN A 191 -19.17 -0.55 -10.80
CA GLN A 191 -19.54 -1.49 -9.74
C GLN A 191 -18.60 -1.39 -8.55
N THR A 192 -17.29 -1.29 -8.79
CA THR A 192 -16.30 -1.13 -7.72
C THR A 192 -16.51 0.17 -6.94
N ILE A 193 -16.92 1.26 -7.59
CA ILE A 193 -17.24 2.53 -6.93
C ILE A 193 -18.52 2.40 -6.10
N LEU A 194 -19.54 1.70 -6.59
CA LEU A 194 -20.78 1.43 -5.84
C LEU A 194 -20.51 0.54 -4.62
N ASP A 195 -19.67 -0.48 -4.75
CA ASP A 195 -19.27 -1.36 -3.65
C ASP A 195 -18.48 -0.59 -2.59
N LEU A 196 -17.56 0.29 -3.01
CA LEU A 196 -16.85 1.22 -2.12
C LEU A 196 -17.83 2.15 -1.40
N ALA A 197 -18.78 2.75 -2.10
CA ALA A 197 -19.79 3.63 -1.50
C ALA A 197 -20.65 2.89 -0.48
N THR A 198 -21.06 1.67 -0.80
CA THR A 198 -21.81 0.79 0.11
C THR A 198 -21.00 0.48 1.37
N PHE A 199 -19.72 0.13 1.23
CA PHE A 199 -18.83 -0.11 2.37
C PHE A 199 -18.63 1.15 3.22
N LEU A 200 -18.57 2.32 2.59
CA LEU A 200 -18.44 3.60 3.28
C LEU A 200 -19.76 4.13 3.85
N GLU A 201 -20.90 3.45 3.58
CA GLU A 201 -22.26 3.90 3.92
C GLU A 201 -22.62 5.25 3.26
N GLU A 202 -22.10 5.48 2.06
CA GLU A 202 -22.34 6.69 1.27
C GLU A 202 -23.38 6.41 0.19
N PRO A 203 -24.60 6.99 0.29
CA PRO A 203 -25.66 6.72 -0.66
C PRO A 203 -25.40 7.45 -1.98
N ILE A 204 -24.98 6.71 -3.00
CA ILE A 204 -24.82 7.24 -4.37
C ILE A 204 -25.69 6.47 -5.36
N THR A 205 -26.03 7.13 -6.46
CA THR A 205 -26.68 6.48 -7.61
C THR A 205 -25.63 5.95 -8.59
N GLU A 206 -26.04 5.05 -9.48
CA GLU A 206 -25.18 4.59 -10.59
C GLU A 206 -24.70 5.77 -11.47
N GLU A 207 -25.52 6.81 -11.64
CA GLU A 207 -25.14 8.01 -12.39
C GLU A 207 -24.01 8.80 -11.70
N ILE A 208 -24.05 8.93 -10.37
CA ILE A 208 -22.95 9.54 -9.62
C ILE A 208 -21.69 8.69 -9.75
N ALA A 209 -21.80 7.36 -9.61
CA ALA A 209 -20.66 6.46 -9.79
C ALA A 209 -20.03 6.56 -11.20
N LYS A 210 -20.85 6.68 -12.25
CA LYS A 210 -20.41 6.97 -13.63
C LYS A 210 -19.63 8.28 -13.73
N ASN A 211 -20.14 9.34 -13.11
CA ASN A 211 -19.46 10.64 -13.11
C ASN A 211 -18.12 10.59 -12.38
N ILE A 212 -18.05 9.90 -11.23
CA ILE A 212 -16.80 9.66 -10.47
C ILE A 212 -15.80 8.86 -11.32
N ALA A 213 -16.25 7.81 -11.99
CA ALA A 213 -15.41 7.02 -12.89
C ALA A 213 -14.78 7.92 -13.97
N ILE A 214 -15.59 8.70 -14.68
CA ILE A 214 -15.12 9.60 -15.74
C ILE A 214 -14.13 10.65 -15.21
N SER A 215 -14.46 11.31 -14.09
CA SER A 215 -13.65 12.40 -13.53
C SER A 215 -12.32 11.89 -12.94
N SER A 216 -12.29 10.67 -12.42
CA SER A 216 -11.09 10.06 -11.84
C SER A 216 -10.01 9.74 -12.87
N TRP A 217 -10.43 9.44 -14.11
CA TRP A 217 -9.53 9.24 -15.26
C TRP A 217 -9.21 10.54 -16.01
N GLY A 218 -10.14 11.49 -15.99
CA GLY A 218 -10.09 12.71 -16.83
C GLY A 218 -9.01 13.72 -16.45
N ASN A 219 -8.44 13.65 -15.24
CA ASN A 219 -7.40 14.59 -14.82
C ASN A 219 -6.02 14.16 -15.35
N LYS A 220 -5.77 14.46 -16.64
CA LYS A 220 -4.54 14.18 -17.42
C LYS A 220 -3.21 14.66 -16.78
N LYS A 221 -3.24 15.27 -15.59
CA LYS A 221 -2.09 15.85 -14.90
C LYS A 221 -1.15 14.81 -14.28
N SER A 222 -1.61 13.60 -13.99
CA SER A 222 -0.73 12.57 -13.43
C SER A 222 -0.25 11.62 -14.53
N TRP A 223 1.05 11.71 -14.83
CA TRP A 223 1.79 10.77 -15.68
C TRP A 223 1.57 9.30 -15.28
N THR A 224 1.23 9.05 -14.03
CA THR A 224 0.95 7.70 -13.50
C THR A 224 -0.29 7.06 -14.14
N PHE A 225 -1.20 7.85 -14.71
CA PHE A 225 -2.39 7.37 -15.43
C PHE A 225 -2.23 7.32 -16.93
N PHE A 226 -1.06 7.71 -17.46
CA PHE A 226 -0.88 7.89 -18.89
C PHE A 226 -1.02 6.58 -19.70
N ARG A 227 -0.97 5.42 -19.04
CA ARG A 227 -1.32 4.14 -19.67
C ARG A 227 -2.42 3.37 -18.94
N GLY A 228 -2.49 3.40 -17.60
CA GLY A 228 -3.57 2.76 -16.85
C GLY A 228 -3.78 1.27 -17.15
N THR A 229 -2.81 0.63 -17.81
CA THR A 229 -2.97 -0.72 -18.35
C THR A 229 -2.70 -1.75 -17.27
N LYS A 230 -3.54 -2.79 -17.26
CA LYS A 230 -3.23 -4.08 -16.65
C LYS A 230 -2.32 -4.88 -17.59
N THR A 231 -1.66 -5.90 -17.05
CA THR A 231 -0.87 -6.90 -17.80
C THR A 231 0.27 -6.32 -18.63
N ARG A 232 0.80 -5.14 -18.26
CA ARG A 232 1.94 -4.53 -18.97
C ARG A 232 3.22 -5.32 -18.75
N TRP A 233 3.31 -6.00 -17.62
CA TRP A 233 4.45 -6.85 -17.27
C TRP A 233 4.84 -7.86 -18.36
N ILE A 234 3.90 -8.31 -19.20
CA ILE A 234 4.16 -9.25 -20.32
C ILE A 234 5.22 -8.71 -21.29
N GLU A 235 5.30 -7.38 -21.48
CA GLU A 235 6.28 -6.75 -22.36
C GLU A 235 7.71 -6.76 -21.78
N ASP A 236 7.82 -6.80 -20.45
CA ASP A 236 9.06 -6.62 -19.69
C ASP A 236 9.59 -7.96 -19.10
N PHE A 237 8.76 -9.00 -19.04
CA PHE A 237 9.07 -10.29 -18.41
C PHE A 237 9.41 -11.32 -19.49
N ASP A 238 10.71 -11.57 -19.68
CA ASP A 238 11.17 -12.73 -20.43
C ASP A 238 11.19 -14.02 -19.57
N GLU A 239 11.50 -15.16 -20.19
CA GLU A 239 11.53 -16.47 -19.53
C GLU A 239 12.38 -16.46 -18.24
N GLU A 240 13.54 -15.78 -18.27
CA GLU A 240 14.41 -15.71 -17.10
C GLU A 240 13.78 -14.92 -15.95
N ILE A 241 13.12 -13.79 -16.25
CA ILE A 241 12.41 -13.00 -15.23
C ILE A 241 11.19 -13.77 -14.71
N ILE A 242 10.48 -14.49 -15.56
CA ILE A 242 9.35 -15.33 -15.16
C ILE A 242 9.83 -16.41 -14.19
N ASP A 243 10.91 -17.12 -14.51
CA ASP A 243 11.48 -18.14 -13.63
C ASP A 243 11.94 -17.54 -12.29
N LEU A 244 12.59 -16.38 -12.32
CA LEU A 244 12.97 -15.67 -11.10
C LEU A 244 11.75 -15.29 -10.27
N PHE A 245 10.70 -14.76 -10.90
CA PHE A 245 9.47 -14.36 -10.22
C PHE A 245 8.75 -15.58 -9.62
N LYS A 246 8.61 -16.69 -10.36
CA LYS A 246 7.95 -17.92 -9.88
C LYS A 246 8.61 -18.50 -8.63
N ASN A 247 9.93 -18.34 -8.52
CA ASN A 247 10.71 -18.72 -7.34
C ASN A 247 10.70 -17.67 -6.21
N ASN A 248 10.14 -16.48 -6.44
CA ASN A 248 10.02 -15.40 -5.46
C ASN A 248 8.78 -15.56 -4.58
N GLU A 249 8.82 -15.06 -3.34
CA GLU A 249 7.66 -15.09 -2.43
C GLU A 249 6.47 -14.27 -2.93
N LEU A 250 6.70 -13.27 -3.79
CA LEU A 250 5.63 -12.50 -4.43
C LEU A 250 4.71 -13.38 -5.31
N ASN A 251 5.21 -14.47 -5.87
CA ASN A 251 4.38 -15.41 -6.62
C ASN A 251 3.34 -16.10 -5.74
N LYS A 252 3.67 -16.38 -4.47
CA LYS A 252 2.68 -16.89 -3.50
C LYS A 252 1.55 -15.89 -3.29
N LYS A 253 1.85 -14.59 -3.24
CA LYS A 253 0.84 -13.52 -3.13
C LYS A 253 -0.05 -13.43 -4.35
N LEU A 254 0.53 -13.66 -5.52
CA LEU A 254 -0.16 -13.64 -6.79
C LEU A 254 -1.26 -14.72 -6.85
N ILE A 255 -0.93 -15.94 -6.40
CA ILE A 255 -1.89 -17.04 -6.25
C ILE A 255 -2.88 -16.77 -5.11
N GLN A 256 -2.38 -16.39 -3.93
CA GLN A 256 -3.20 -16.14 -2.74
C GLN A 256 -4.29 -15.09 -3.00
N TRP A 257 -3.96 -14.04 -3.74
CA TRP A 257 -4.90 -12.97 -4.08
C TRP A 257 -5.65 -13.24 -5.37
N GLY A 258 -5.55 -14.44 -5.95
CA GLY A 258 -6.35 -14.87 -7.11
C GLY A 258 -6.09 -14.03 -8.36
N TYR A 259 -4.84 -13.62 -8.59
CA TYR A 259 -4.40 -13.14 -9.91
C TYR A 259 -4.08 -14.31 -10.83
N GLU A 260 -3.60 -15.42 -10.27
CA GLU A 260 -3.37 -16.68 -10.99
C GLU A 260 -3.86 -17.84 -10.14
N LYS A 261 -4.14 -18.97 -10.79
CA LYS A 261 -4.61 -20.18 -10.11
C LYS A 261 -3.47 -20.99 -9.49
N ASP A 262 -2.35 -21.06 -10.19
CA ASP A 262 -1.17 -21.86 -9.84
C ASP A 262 0.08 -21.31 -10.53
N ASN A 263 1.18 -22.06 -10.58
CA ASN A 263 2.45 -21.62 -11.19
C ASN A 263 2.53 -21.80 -12.72
N ASN A 264 1.46 -22.26 -13.39
CA ASN A 264 1.45 -22.54 -14.83
C ASN A 264 0.89 -21.37 -15.66
N TRP A 265 1.15 -20.14 -15.24
CA TRP A 265 0.92 -18.93 -16.03
C TRP A 265 2.15 -18.55 -16.86
#